data_AF-A0A924G213-F1
#
_entry.id   AF-A0A924G213-F1
#
_cell.length_a   1.000
_cell.length_b   1.000
_cell.length_c   1.000
_cell.angle_alpha   90.00
_cell.angle_beta   90.00
_cell.angle_gamma   90.00
#
_symmetry.space_group_name_H-M   'P 1'
#
loop_
_entity.id
_entity.type
_entity.pdbx_description
1 polymer ?
#
loop_
_entity_poly.entity_id
_entity_poly.type
_entity_poly.pdbx_seq_one_letter_code
_entity_poly.pdbx_strand_id
1 'polypeptide(L)'
;MKRRDFLKTVTGVAASAMVPAPAIFSAAKADARSETLLIVSESGPNNLDIMGVGTNVPGYEVSWNCYDRLITHKMKAGPGGVPYYDRDKIKGELAE
;
A
#
# COMPACT_ATOMS: atom_id res chain seq x y z
N MET A 1 -48.56 27.73 -27.96
CA MET A 1 -47.98 26.65 -27.11
C MET A 1 -47.95 27.09 -25.66
N LYS A 2 -48.41 26.26 -24.72
CA LYS A 2 -48.31 26.56 -23.28
C LYS A 2 -46.91 26.19 -22.79
N ARG A 3 -46.20 27.15 -22.17
CA ARG A 3 -44.82 26.98 -21.64
C ARG A 3 -44.67 25.77 -20.72
N ARG A 4 -45.72 25.47 -19.96
CA ARG A 4 -45.79 24.32 -19.05
C ARG A 4 -45.77 22.98 -19.75
N ASP A 5 -46.32 22.90 -20.97
CA ASP A 5 -46.35 21.66 -21.73
C ASP A 5 -45.02 21.44 -22.44
N PHE A 6 -44.36 22.52 -22.89
CA PHE A 6 -42.99 22.47 -23.43
C PHE A 6 -41.97 22.00 -22.38
N LEU A 7 -42.02 22.54 -21.15
CA LEU A 7 -41.13 22.13 -20.06
C LEU A 7 -41.29 20.65 -19.68
N LYS A 8 -42.53 20.12 -19.72
CA LYS A 8 -42.80 18.69 -19.48
C LYS A 8 -42.22 17.78 -20.56
N THR A 9 -42.24 18.23 -21.81
CA THR A 9 -41.62 17.48 -22.91
C THR A 9 -40.09 17.51 -22.81
N VAL A 10 -39.50 18.65 -22.41
CA VAL A 10 -38.05 18.78 -22.23
C VAL A 10 -37.54 17.94 -21.06
N THR A 11 -38.25 17.87 -19.94
CA THR A 11 -37.88 16.97 -18.83
C THR A 11 -38.11 15.49 -19.16
N GLY A 12 -39.13 15.17 -19.97
CA GLY A 12 -39.38 13.80 -20.46
C GLY A 12 -38.31 13.28 -21.43
N VAL A 13 -37.74 14.16 -22.26
CA VAL A 13 -36.66 13.80 -23.21
C VAL A 13 -35.27 13.82 -22.54
N ALA A 14 -35.06 14.67 -21.52
CA ALA A 14 -33.82 14.65 -20.75
C ALA A 14 -33.66 13.38 -19.89
N ALA A 15 -34.77 12.75 -19.46
CA ALA A 15 -34.75 11.49 -18.74
C ALA A 15 -34.37 10.27 -19.62
N SER A 16 -34.62 10.34 -20.94
CA SER A 16 -34.23 9.28 -21.88
C SER A 16 -32.85 9.51 -22.52
N ALA A 17 -32.34 10.73 -22.50
CA ALA A 17 -30.95 11.06 -22.81
C ALA A 17 -30.02 10.86 -21.60
N MET A 18 -30.22 9.77 -20.85
CA MET A 18 -29.16 9.16 -20.07
C MET A 18 -28.01 8.89 -21.05
N VAL A 19 -27.10 9.86 -21.18
CA VAL A 19 -25.80 9.67 -21.79
C VAL A 19 -25.32 8.35 -21.21
N PRO A 20 -25.01 7.32 -22.03
CA PRO A 20 -24.26 6.20 -21.50
C PRO A 20 -22.98 6.86 -21.03
N ALA A 21 -22.86 7.07 -19.72
CA ALA A 21 -21.64 7.48 -19.10
C ALA A 21 -20.95 6.17 -18.74
N PRO A 22 -20.23 5.51 -19.70
CA PRO A 22 -19.52 4.28 -19.39
C PRO A 22 -18.50 4.50 -18.26
N ALA A 23 -18.14 5.75 -17.98
CA ALA A 23 -17.25 6.13 -16.90
C ALA A 23 -17.90 6.09 -15.48
N ILE A 24 -19.22 6.21 -15.34
CA ILE A 24 -19.87 6.28 -14.00
C ILE A 24 -20.27 4.88 -13.50
N PHE A 25 -20.57 3.95 -14.41
CA PHE A 25 -21.00 2.58 -14.08
C PHE A 25 -19.93 1.52 -14.34
N SER A 26 -18.70 1.92 -14.65
CA SER A 26 -17.59 0.98 -14.69
C SER A 26 -17.28 0.55 -13.26
N ALA A 27 -17.27 -0.76 -13.00
CA ALA A 27 -16.64 -1.27 -11.78
C ALA A 27 -15.20 -0.76 -11.80
N ALA A 28 -14.87 0.18 -10.92
CA ALA A 28 -13.52 0.69 -10.80
C ALA A 28 -12.59 -0.51 -10.55
N LYS A 29 -11.89 -0.95 -11.59
CA LYS A 29 -10.83 -1.95 -11.53
C LYS A 29 -9.59 -1.25 -10.97
N ALA A 30 -9.71 -0.69 -9.76
CA ALA A 30 -8.55 -0.29 -9.00
C ALA A 30 -7.80 -1.59 -8.72
N ASP A 31 -6.59 -1.69 -9.27
CA ASP A 31 -5.66 -2.73 -8.87
C ASP A 31 -5.54 -2.66 -7.34
N ALA A 32 -5.87 -3.75 -6.65
CA ALA A 32 -5.92 -3.78 -5.19
C ALA A 32 -4.53 -3.59 -4.56
N ARG A 33 -3.46 -3.46 -5.39
CA ARG A 33 -2.07 -3.30 -4.98
C ARG A 33 -1.70 -4.32 -3.92
N SER A 34 -2.09 -5.58 -4.16
CA SER A 34 -1.86 -6.70 -3.23
C SER A 34 -0.37 -6.93 -2.92
N GLU A 35 0.50 -6.45 -3.81
CA GLU A 35 1.95 -6.43 -3.72
C GLU A 35 2.50 -5.25 -2.90
N THR A 36 1.67 -4.26 -2.56
CA THR A 36 2.07 -3.07 -1.81
C THR A 36 1.82 -3.26 -0.33
N LEU A 37 2.87 -3.16 0.47
CA LEU A 37 2.79 -3.11 1.93
C LEU A 37 2.71 -1.65 2.40
N LEU A 38 1.62 -1.29 3.08
CA LEU A 38 1.50 0.00 3.76
C LEU A 38 1.79 -0.16 5.26
N ILE A 39 2.81 0.52 5.75
CA ILE A 39 3.18 0.55 7.17
C ILE A 39 2.88 1.96 7.71
N VAL A 40 2.12 2.02 8.80
CA VAL A 40 1.86 3.26 9.55
C VAL A 40 2.57 3.15 10.89
N SER A 41 3.51 4.05 11.15
CA SER A 41 4.27 4.12 12.40
C SER A 41 4.08 5.49 13.05
N GLU A 42 4.03 5.52 14.37
CA GLU A 42 3.87 6.75 15.17
C GLU A 42 5.10 7.66 15.09
N SER A 43 6.28 7.10 14.79
CA SER A 43 7.53 7.83 14.65
C SER A 43 8.34 7.27 13.48
N GLY A 44 8.73 8.16 12.56
CA GLY A 44 9.53 7.80 11.40
C GLY A 44 11.04 7.81 11.67
N PRO A 45 11.84 7.34 10.71
CA PRO A 45 13.29 7.46 10.76
C PRO A 45 13.68 8.96 10.83
N ASN A 46 14.58 9.32 11.73
CA ASN A 46 15.13 10.69 11.77
C ASN A 46 16.19 10.92 10.69
N ASN A 47 16.82 9.85 10.21
CA ASN A 47 17.71 9.82 9.07
C ASN A 47 17.71 8.39 8.46
N LEU A 48 18.31 8.25 7.27
CA LEU A 48 18.43 6.96 6.57
C LEU A 48 19.83 6.34 6.69
N ASP A 49 20.74 7.02 7.40
CA ASP A 49 22.10 6.55 7.62
C ASP A 49 22.17 5.83 8.98
N ILE A 50 22.21 4.50 8.95
CA ILE A 50 22.30 3.70 10.17
C ILE A 50 23.55 3.99 11.01
N MET A 51 24.61 4.52 10.39
CA MET A 51 25.85 4.89 11.07
C MET A 51 25.82 6.34 11.58
N GLY A 52 24.75 7.07 11.31
CA GLY A 52 24.53 8.43 11.77
C GLY A 52 24.53 8.54 13.30
N VAL A 53 25.23 9.55 13.81
CA VAL A 53 25.22 9.83 15.26
C VAL A 53 23.80 10.21 15.68
N GLY A 54 23.23 9.45 16.61
CA GLY A 54 21.87 9.68 17.10
C GLY A 54 20.76 9.12 16.22
N THR A 55 21.05 8.15 15.34
CA THR A 55 20.01 7.43 14.58
C THR A 55 19.02 6.73 15.52
N ASN A 56 17.72 7.01 15.32
CA ASN A 56 16.63 6.46 16.13
C ASN A 56 16.27 5.02 15.70
N VAL A 57 15.50 4.30 16.53
CA VAL A 57 15.11 2.90 16.27
C VAL A 57 14.46 2.70 14.88
N PRO A 58 13.51 3.55 14.42
CA PRO A 58 12.97 3.45 13.07
C PRO A 58 14.00 3.58 11.94
N GLY A 59 15.12 4.28 12.16
CA GLY A 59 16.23 4.32 11.19
C GLY A 59 16.86 2.93 10.97
N TYR A 60 16.97 2.12 12.02
CA TYR A 60 17.41 0.73 11.91
C TYR A 60 16.39 -0.12 11.15
N GLU A 61 15.09 0.07 11.39
CA GLU A 61 14.03 -0.65 10.68
C GLU A 61 14.08 -0.38 9.18
N VAL A 62 14.25 0.89 8.78
CA VAL A 62 14.37 1.24 7.36
C VAL A 62 15.63 0.64 6.75
N SER A 63 16.76 0.71 7.46
CA SER A 63 18.00 0.11 6.98
C SER A 63 17.87 -1.40 6.72
N TRP A 64 17.09 -2.10 7.56
CA TRP A 64 16.87 -3.55 7.45
C TRP A 64 16.09 -3.94 6.19
N ASN A 65 15.24 -3.04 5.71
CA ASN A 65 14.41 -3.23 4.52
C ASN A 65 15.08 -2.70 3.22
N CYS A 66 16.03 -1.77 3.34
CA CYS A 66 16.64 -1.09 2.18
C CYS A 66 18.06 -1.54 1.84
N TYR A 67 18.79 -2.13 2.79
CA TYR A 67 20.16 -2.58 2.59
C TYR A 67 20.31 -4.08 2.79
N ASP A 68 21.06 -4.70 1.88
CA ASP A 68 21.45 -6.10 1.99
C ASP A 68 22.59 -6.26 3.01
N ARG A 69 22.57 -7.36 3.75
CA ARG A 69 23.61 -7.70 4.73
C ARG A 69 24.50 -8.80 4.19
N LEU A 70 25.69 -8.92 4.77
CA LEU A 70 26.55 -10.08 4.51
C LEU A 70 25.92 -11.37 5.03
N ILE A 71 25.32 -11.28 6.21
CA ILE A 71 24.68 -12.39 6.92
C ILE A 71 23.34 -11.95 7.50
N THR A 72 22.48 -12.92 7.73
CA THR A 72 21.20 -12.73 8.42
C THR A 72 20.83 -13.99 9.21
N HIS A 73 19.69 -14.00 9.87
CA HIS A 73 19.20 -15.15 10.63
C HIS A 73 18.24 -16.02 9.80
N LYS A 74 18.22 -17.32 10.05
CA LYS A 74 17.17 -18.19 9.50
C LYS A 74 15.83 -17.86 10.15
N MET A 75 14.74 -17.89 9.38
CA MET A 75 13.38 -17.74 9.93
C MET A 75 12.87 -19.10 10.43
N LYS A 76 12.12 -19.08 11.54
CA LYS A 76 11.41 -20.22 12.11
C LYS A 76 9.98 -19.83 12.45
N ALA A 77 9.09 -20.82 12.55
CA ALA A 77 7.76 -20.59 13.09
C ALA A 77 7.84 -20.47 14.62
N GLY A 78 7.37 -19.34 15.14
CA GLY A 78 7.14 -19.12 16.56
C GLY A 78 5.78 -19.66 17.02
N PRO A 79 5.41 -19.42 18.29
CA PRO A 79 4.08 -19.76 18.79
C PRO A 79 2.98 -19.18 17.90
N GLY A 80 2.00 -20.01 17.52
CA GLY A 80 0.91 -19.59 16.64
C GLY A 80 1.28 -19.43 15.15
N GLY A 81 2.47 -19.89 14.73
CA GLY A 81 2.90 -19.82 13.33
C GLY A 81 3.47 -18.47 12.90
N VAL A 82 3.63 -17.53 13.84
CA VAL A 82 4.22 -16.22 13.56
C VAL A 82 5.70 -16.40 13.16
N PRO A 83 6.14 -15.84 12.02
CA PRO A 83 7.53 -15.93 11.62
C PRO A 83 8.43 -15.22 12.64
N TYR A 84 9.48 -15.90 13.09
CA TYR A 84 10.44 -15.41 14.08
C TYR A 84 11.87 -15.69 13.61
N TYR A 85 12.83 -14.85 13.97
CA TYR A 85 14.23 -15.10 13.65
C TYR A 85 14.82 -16.17 14.59
N ASP A 86 15.62 -17.07 14.04
CA ASP A 86 16.38 -18.04 14.81
C ASP A 86 17.75 -17.46 15.15
N ARG A 87 17.86 -16.87 16.35
CA ARG A 87 19.08 -16.20 16.84
C ARG A 87 20.33 -17.07 16.67
N ASP A 88 20.21 -18.37 16.92
CA ASP A 88 21.35 -19.28 16.96
C ASP A 88 21.73 -19.83 15.56
N LYS A 89 20.97 -19.49 14.52
CA LYS A 89 21.22 -19.94 13.14
C LYS A 89 21.43 -18.76 12.20
N ILE A 90 22.69 -18.50 11.92
CA ILE A 90 23.12 -17.52 10.92
C ILE A 90 23.08 -18.17 9.52
N LYS A 91 22.68 -17.40 8.50
CA LYS A 91 22.78 -17.73 7.08
C LYS A 91 23.47 -16.60 6.32
N GLY A 92 24.21 -16.94 5.26
CA GLY A 92 24.72 -15.95 4.31
C GLY A 92 23.58 -15.27 3.56
N GLU A 93 23.82 -14.02 3.17
CA GLU A 93 22.95 -13.25 2.25
C GLU A 93 23.80 -12.75 1.09
N LEU A 94 24.60 -11.68 1.25
CA LEU A 94 25.58 -11.28 0.22
C LEU A 94 26.88 -12.09 0.24
N ALA A 95 27.16 -12.81 1.34
CA ALA A 95 28.41 -13.55 1.53
C ALA A 95 28.22 -15.06 1.32
N GLU A 96 27.58 -15.46 0.21
CA GLU A 96 27.36 -16.87 -0.18
C GLU A 96 28.61 -17.56 -0.77
#